data_AF-A0A9Q0YEH3-F1
#
_entry.id   AF-A0A9Q0YEH3-F1
#
_cell.length_a   1.000
_cell.length_b   1.000
_cell.length_c   1.000
_cell.angle_alpha   90.00
_cell.angle_beta   90.00
_cell.angle_gamma   90.00
#
_symmetry.space_group_name_H-M   'P 1'
#
loop_
_entity.id
_entity.type
_entity.pdbx_description
1 polymer ?
#
loop_
_entity_poly.entity_id
_entity_poly.type
_entity_poly.pdbx_seq_one_letter_code
_entity_poly.pdbx_strand_id
1 'polypeptide(L)' 'MSNQEEVDVRFQHPVTCLVAGPTGSGKTVWLSRLLKHKSALINHPPENVVRFYGEYQTLYDDILKDQPDIRFVKDLPEH' A
#
# COMPACT_ATOMS: atom_id res chain seq x y z
N MET A 1 -9.52 -21.70 32.70
CA MET A 1 -9.28 -20.31 32.24
C MET A 1 -9.32 -20.37 30.72
N SER A 2 -10.37 -19.83 30.10
CA SER A 2 -10.46 -19.77 28.64
C SER A 2 -9.33 -18.89 28.10
N ASN A 3 -8.46 -19.43 27.27
CA ASN A 3 -7.58 -18.62 26.43
C ASN A 3 -8.47 -17.67 25.62
N GLN A 4 -8.37 -16.38 25.86
CA GLN A 4 -8.87 -15.40 24.91
C GLN A 4 -7.79 -15.27 23.85
N GLU A 5 -8.07 -15.79 22.65
CA GLU A 5 -7.20 -15.58 21.50
C GLU A 5 -7.29 -14.11 21.10
N GLU A 6 -6.17 -13.40 21.14
CA GLU A 6 -6.08 -12.06 20.58
C GLU A 6 -6.23 -12.15 19.05
N VAL A 7 -7.23 -11.45 18.51
CA VAL A 7 -7.46 -11.39 17.07
C VAL A 7 -6.56 -10.33 16.45
N ASP A 8 -5.60 -10.75 15.63
CA ASP A 8 -4.80 -9.83 14.81
C ASP A 8 -5.64 -9.30 13.64
N VAL A 9 -5.98 -8.01 13.68
CA VAL A 9 -6.81 -7.33 12.67
C VAL A 9 -6.00 -6.72 11.52
N ARG A 10 -4.67 -6.91 11.50
CA ARG A 10 -3.81 -6.43 10.41
C ARG A 10 -4.04 -7.24 9.13
N PHE A 11 -3.68 -6.63 8.00
CA PHE A 11 -3.56 -7.35 6.75
C PHE A 11 -2.54 -8.48 6.89
N GLN A 12 -2.98 -9.71 6.62
CA GLN A 12 -2.17 -10.91 6.75
C GLN A 12 -1.33 -11.13 5.49
N HIS A 13 -0.03 -10.85 5.52
CA HIS A 13 0.90 -11.06 4.43
C HIS A 13 1.15 -12.56 4.19
N PRO A 14 1.12 -13.04 2.93
CA PRO A 14 0.79 -12.30 1.71
C PRO A 14 -0.73 -12.07 1.55
N VAL A 15 -1.11 -10.87 1.11
CA VAL A 15 -2.51 -10.51 0.84
C VAL A 15 -2.67 -9.90 -0.56
N THR A 16 -3.80 -10.21 -1.20
CA THR A 16 -4.26 -9.53 -2.41
C THR A 16 -5.50 -8.71 -2.07
N CYS A 17 -5.52 -7.43 -2.44
CA CYS A 17 -6.62 -6.51 -2.13
C CYS A 17 -6.98 -5.67 -3.37
N LEU A 18 -8.28 -5.45 -3.60
CA LEU A 18 -8.80 -4.55 -4.62
C LEU A 18 -9.32 -3.26 -3.96
N VAL A 19 -8.79 -2.12 -4.38
CA VAL A 19 -9.26 -0.79 -3.96
C VAL A 19 -9.91 -0.12 -5.17
N ALA A 20 -11.24 -0.09 -5.20
CA ALA A 20 -12.02 0.40 -6.35
C ALA A 20 -12.94 1.57 -5.97
N GLY A 21 -13.32 2.38 -6.96
CA GLY A 21 -14.15 3.58 -6.80
C GLY A 21 -13.90 4.61 -7.91
N PRO A 22 -14.79 5.60 -8.09
CA PRO A 22 -14.69 6.61 -9.16
C PRO A 22 -13.46 7.54 -8.99
N THR A 23 -13.11 8.29 -10.03
CA THR A 23 -12.08 9.34 -9.95
C THR A 23 -12.41 10.30 -8.81
N GLY A 24 -11.41 10.69 -8.02
CA GLY A 24 -11.60 11.56 -6.86
C GLY A 24 -12.08 10.86 -5.57
N SER A 25 -12.41 9.57 -5.58
CA SER A 25 -12.88 8.84 -4.38
C SER A 25 -11.81 8.57 -3.31
N GLY A 26 -10.59 9.08 -3.47
CA GLY A 26 -9.52 8.95 -2.48
C GLY A 26 -8.68 7.67 -2.54
N LYS A 27 -8.83 6.80 -3.56
CA LYS A 27 -8.06 5.54 -3.67
C LYS A 27 -6.55 5.75 -3.56
N THR A 28 -6.00 6.72 -4.29
CA THR A 28 -4.57 7.05 -4.25
C THR A 28 -4.13 7.48 -2.86
N VAL A 29 -4.95 8.31 -2.19
CA VAL A 29 -4.68 8.81 -0.84
C VAL A 29 -4.74 7.70 0.20
N TRP A 30 -5.73 6.80 0.07
CA TRP A 30 -5.85 5.64 0.95
C TRP A 30 -4.62 4.72 0.82
N LEU A 31 -4.20 4.40 -0.41
CA LEU A 31 -3.02 3.56 -0.65
C LEU A 31 -1.74 4.22 -0.12
N SER A 32 -1.59 5.53 -0.30
CA SER A 32 -0.49 6.32 0.29
C SER A 32 -0.43 6.18 1.81
N ARG A 33 -1.57 6.30 2.50
CA ARG A 33 -1.66 6.13 3.96
C ARG A 33 -1.37 4.69 4.40
N LEU A 34 -1.87 3.69 3.66
CA LEU A 34 -1.55 2.28 3.94
C LEU A 34 -0.04 2.05 3.89
N LEU A 35 0.63 2.54 2.83
CA LEU A 35 2.07 2.40 2.67
C LEU A 35 2.83 3.13 3.78
N LYS A 36 2.43 4.37 4.09
CA LYS A 36 2.99 5.16 5.22
C LYS A 36 2.91 4.42 6.56
N HIS A 37 1.84 3.68 6.80
CA HIS A 37 1.57 2.96 8.05
C HIS A 37 1.72 1.43 7.92
N LYS A 38 2.46 0.94 6.91
CA LYS A 38 2.56 -0.50 6.59
C LYS A 38 2.96 -1.36 7.78
N SER A 39 3.91 -0.91 8.60
CA SER A 39 4.40 -1.64 9.78
C SER A 39 3.37 -1.81 10.90
N ALA A 40 2.35 -0.95 10.95
CA ALA A 40 1.26 -1.05 11.91
C ALA A 40 0.04 -1.79 11.34
N LEU A 41 -0.16 -1.74 10.01
CA LEU A 41 -1.37 -2.23 9.36
C LEU A 41 -1.21 -3.59 8.67
N ILE A 42 0.01 -4.03 8.39
CA ILE A 42 0.32 -5.29 7.71
C ILE A 42 1.20 -6.11 8.65
N ASN A 43 0.84 -7.36 8.95
CA ASN A 43 1.77 -8.24 9.64
C ASN A 43 2.92 -8.60 8.68
N HIS A 44 4.16 -8.71 9.17
CA HIS A 44 5.33 -8.93 8.30
C HIS A 44 5.37 -7.97 7.09
N PRO A 45 5.48 -6.65 7.32
CA PRO A 45 5.36 -5.64 6.26
C PRO A 45 6.39 -5.87 5.15
N PRO A 46 6.03 -5.60 3.87
CA PRO A 46 6.92 -5.84 2.75
C PRO A 46 8.13 -4.89 2.79
N GLU A 47 9.31 -5.46 2.57
CA GLU A 47 10.58 -4.71 2.44
C GLU A 47 10.73 -4.06 1.07
N ASN A 48 10.19 -4.71 0.02
CA ASN A 48 10.29 -4.24 -1.36
C ASN A 48 8.90 -3.93 -1.91
N VAL A 49 8.65 -2.66 -2.24
CA VAL A 49 7.36 -2.21 -2.78
C VAL A 49 7.58 -1.63 -4.17
N VAL A 50 6.92 -2.23 -5.17
CA VAL A 50 6.87 -1.71 -6.54
C VAL A 50 5.47 -1.20 -6.81
N ARG A 51 5.36 0.05 -7.25
CA ARG A 51 4.10 0.69 -7.58
C ARG A 51 4.04 1.02 -9.06
N PHE A 52 3.12 0.35 -9.75
CA PHE A 52 2.79 0.66 -11.14
C PHE A 52 1.76 1.79 -11.21
N TYR A 53 1.90 2.70 -12.16
CA TYR A 53 0.94 3.78 -12.42
C TYR A 53 0.85 4.09 -13.93
N GLY A 54 -0.35 4.41 -14.41
CA GLY A 54 -0.54 4.93 -15.78
C GLY A 54 -0.31 6.45 -15.83
N GLU A 55 -1.00 7.18 -14.95
CA GLU A 55 -0.91 8.64 -14.86
C GLU A 55 -0.19 9.11 -13.60
N TYR A 56 0.72 10.07 -13.78
CA TYR A 56 1.47 10.66 -12.67
C TYR A 56 0.56 11.48 -11.75
N GLN A 57 0.78 11.40 -10.44
CA GLN A 57 0.07 12.23 -9.46
C GLN A 57 1.11 12.90 -8.55
N THR A 58 0.97 14.20 -8.30
CA THR A 58 1.89 14.99 -7.45
C THR A 58 2.06 14.40 -6.05
N LEU A 59 1.06 13.66 -5.54
CA LEU A 59 1.16 12.92 -4.27
C LEU A 59 2.31 11.90 -4.25
N TYR A 60 2.78 11.43 -5.42
CA TYR A 60 3.87 10.47 -5.51
C TYR A 60 5.19 11.08 -5.03
N ASP A 61 5.41 12.37 -5.25
CA ASP A 61 6.56 13.09 -4.72
C ASP A 61 6.60 13.04 -3.19
N ASP A 62 5.45 13.25 -2.55
CA ASP A 62 5.37 13.23 -1.09
C ASP A 62 5.54 11.82 -0.52
N ILE A 63 5.03 10.80 -1.24
CA ILE A 63 5.28 9.39 -0.88
C ILE A 63 6.77 9.07 -1.00
N LEU A 64 7.45 9.53 -2.04
CA LEU A 64 8.88 9.27 -2.25
C LEU A 64 9.76 9.98 -1.21
N LYS A 65 9.35 11.17 -0.73
CA LYS A 65 10.02 11.83 0.39
C LYS A 65 9.90 11.03 1.70
N ASP A 66 8.71 10.52 1.99
CA ASP A 66 8.43 9.74 3.21
C ASP A 66 8.97 8.30 3.14
N GLN A 67 8.97 7.70 1.95
CA GLN A 67 9.36 6.30 1.68
C GLN A 67 10.16 6.19 0.37
N PRO A 68 11.46 6.51 0.40
CA PRO A 68 12.33 6.47 -0.78
C PRO A 68 12.62 5.05 -1.29
N ASP A 69 12.27 4.02 -0.52
CA ASP A 69 12.37 2.60 -0.86
C ASP A 69 11.30 2.14 -1.88
N ILE A 70 10.24 2.90 -2.08
CA ILE A 70 9.17 2.55 -3.02
C ILE A 70 9.60 2.85 -4.44
N ARG A 71 9.64 1.83 -5.29
CA ARG A 71 9.92 1.98 -6.71
C ARG A 71 8.66 2.28 -7.50
N PHE A 72 8.57 3.45 -8.09
CA PHE A 72 7.50 3.80 -9.03
C PHE A 72 7.89 3.39 -10.46
N VAL A 73 6.99 2.68 -11.13
CA VAL A 73 7.15 2.24 -12.51
C VAL A 73 5.96 2.76 -13.31
N LYS A 74 6.26 3.53 -14.36
CA LYS A 74 5.22 3.98 -15.29
C LYS A 74 4.86 2.81 -16.21
N ASP A 75 3.57 2.58 -16.36
CA ASP A 75 2.99 1.53 -17.20
C ASP A 75 3.40 0.12 -16.77
N LEU A 76 2.77 -0.89 -17.36
CA LEU A 76 3.13 -2.29 -17.13
C LEU A 76 4.26 -2.69 -18.09
N PRO A 77 5.18 -3.58 -17.68
CA PRO A 77 6.24 -4.06 -18.57
C PRO A 77 5.64 -4.74 -19.81
N GLU A 78 6.25 -4.50 -20.97
CA GLU A 78 5.95 -5.23 -22.20
C GLU A 78 6.38 -6.71 -22.03
N HIS A 79 5.51 -7.62 -22.47
CA HIS A 79 5.65 -9.07 -22.28
C HIS A 79 6.79 -9.69 -23.09
#